data_AF-A0A662GPL9-F1
#
_entry.id   AF-A0A662GPL9-F1
#
_cell.length_a   1.000
_cell.length_b   1.000
_cell.length_c   1.000
_cell.angle_alpha   90.00
_cell.angle_beta   90.00
_cell.angle_gamma   90.00
#
_symmetry.space_group_name_H-M   'P 1'
#
loop_
_entity.id
_entity.type
_entity.pdbx_description
1 polymer ?
#
loop_
_entity_poly.entity_id
_entity_poly.type
_entity_poly.pdbx_seq_one_letter_code
_entity_poly.pdbx_strand_id
1 'polypeptide(L)'
;MTYEKFIRFLKKYDLEMNDLVYFLTKLVPANTFLLAEAKALIECEKIFGKEFIRTGLYESIDLKSKDDEIWVEVKEIGGLAPGSLTLSRSQIMKLLNGIKQGKEVFIAVVSLSKMILIDLREYRKYLEDALKEEEGMIKLLVKLNEHIEKELLKIDEG
;
A
#
# COMPACT_ATOMS: atom_id res chain seq x y z
N MET A 1 0.96 25.20 -5.14
CA MET A 1 2.12 25.31 -4.21
C MET A 1 3.11 24.13 -4.31
N THR A 2 2.68 22.94 -4.76
CA THR A 2 3.53 21.74 -4.91
C THR A 2 4.41 21.77 -6.17
N TYR A 3 3.89 22.26 -7.29
CA TYR A 3 4.60 22.30 -8.58
C TYR A 3 5.86 23.19 -8.56
N GLU A 4 5.77 24.42 -8.07
CA GLU A 4 6.93 25.33 -8.01
C GLU A 4 8.06 24.83 -7.12
N LYS A 5 7.73 24.20 -5.98
CA LYS A 5 8.71 23.56 -5.10
C LYS A 5 9.39 22.40 -5.81
N PHE A 6 8.63 21.61 -6.56
CA PHE A 6 9.16 20.50 -7.34
C PHE A 6 10.09 20.95 -8.47
N ILE A 7 9.72 22.01 -9.21
CA ILE A 7 10.58 22.62 -10.23
C ILE A 7 11.90 23.11 -9.64
N ARG A 8 11.88 23.74 -8.46
CA ARG A 8 13.12 24.14 -7.77
C ARG A 8 13.99 22.94 -7.38
N PHE A 9 13.37 21.80 -7.05
CA PHE A 9 14.11 20.57 -6.75
C PHE A 9 14.81 20.02 -8.00
N LEU A 10 14.13 19.98 -9.15
CA LEU A 10 14.73 19.54 -10.42
C LEU A 10 15.92 20.43 -10.83
N LYS A 11 15.77 21.75 -10.71
CA LYS A 11 16.85 22.70 -11.03
C LYS A 11 18.13 22.51 -10.20
N LYS A 12 18.06 21.94 -9.00
CA LYS A 12 19.26 21.63 -8.20
C LYS A 12 20.15 20.56 -8.87
N TYR A 13 19.56 19.77 -9.76
CA TYR A 13 20.23 18.69 -10.48
C TYR A 13 20.36 18.99 -11.98
N ASP A 14 20.12 20.25 -12.41
CA ASP A 14 20.13 20.66 -13.81
C ASP A 14 19.16 19.85 -14.70
N LEU A 15 17.99 19.53 -14.15
CA LEU A 15 16.93 18.78 -14.84
C LEU A 15 15.72 19.66 -15.12
N GLU A 16 15.06 19.37 -16.23
CA GLU A 16 13.74 19.90 -16.60
C GLU A 16 12.62 18.87 -16.40
N MET A 17 11.37 19.32 -16.49
CA MET A 17 10.21 18.42 -16.38
C MET A 17 10.21 17.33 -17.45
N ASN A 18 10.66 17.64 -18.66
CA ASN A 18 10.68 16.68 -19.75
C ASN A 18 11.69 15.55 -19.50
N ASP A 19 12.82 15.84 -18.84
CA ASP A 19 13.81 14.81 -18.47
C ASP A 19 13.22 13.83 -17.44
N LEU A 20 12.48 14.35 -16.47
CA LEU A 20 11.79 13.52 -15.51
C LEU A 20 10.71 12.66 -16.18
N VAL A 21 9.89 13.25 -17.06
CA VAL A 21 8.88 12.50 -17.81
C VAL A 21 9.55 11.38 -18.63
N TYR A 22 10.64 11.70 -19.34
CA TYR A 22 11.42 10.72 -20.07
C TYR A 22 11.91 9.59 -19.16
N PHE A 23 12.49 9.92 -18.00
CA PHE A 23 12.93 8.93 -17.03
C PHE A 23 11.77 8.04 -16.54
N LEU A 24 10.63 8.63 -16.19
CA LEU A 24 9.43 7.90 -15.75
C LEU A 24 8.91 6.94 -16.82
N THR A 25 8.99 7.29 -18.12
CA THR A 25 8.59 6.36 -19.20
C THR A 25 9.47 5.10 -19.28
N LYS A 26 10.69 5.14 -18.74
CA LYS A 26 11.60 3.98 -18.63
C LYS A 26 11.46 3.25 -17.29
N LEU A 27 11.22 3.99 -16.21
CA LEU A 27 11.12 3.45 -14.86
C LEU A 27 9.80 2.69 -14.65
N VAL A 28 8.67 3.29 -15.05
CA VAL A 28 7.32 2.79 -14.73
C VAL A 28 7.06 1.38 -15.27
N PRO A 29 7.39 1.03 -16.54
CA PRO A 29 7.17 -0.32 -17.05
C PRO A 29 7.95 -1.41 -16.29
N ALA A 30 9.09 -1.05 -15.69
CA ALA A 30 9.92 -1.96 -14.90
C ALA A 30 9.54 -1.98 -13.41
N ASN A 31 8.65 -1.09 -12.97
CA ASN A 31 8.33 -0.85 -11.55
C ASN A 31 6.84 -0.52 -11.39
N THR A 32 5.98 -1.43 -11.81
CA THR A 32 4.51 -1.25 -11.79
C THR A 32 3.97 -0.97 -10.38
N PHE A 33 4.67 -1.43 -9.34
CA PHE A 33 4.34 -1.15 -7.95
C PHE A 33 4.29 0.36 -7.63
N LEU A 34 5.06 1.18 -8.33
CA LEU A 34 5.03 2.64 -8.16
C LEU A 34 3.69 3.24 -8.60
N LEU A 35 3.05 2.65 -9.61
CA LEU A 35 1.71 3.04 -10.03
C LEU A 35 0.67 2.58 -9.01
N ALA A 36 0.86 1.39 -8.43
CA ALA A 36 0.01 0.89 -7.36
C ALA A 36 0.08 1.79 -6.12
N GLU A 37 1.28 2.18 -5.67
CA GLU A 37 1.48 3.14 -4.58
C GLU A 37 0.86 4.50 -4.89
N ALA A 38 1.05 5.03 -6.11
CA ALA A 38 0.47 6.31 -6.51
C ALA A 38 -1.07 6.28 -6.49
N LYS A 39 -1.66 5.19 -7.00
CA LYS A 39 -3.11 4.98 -6.95
C LYS A 39 -3.60 4.84 -5.51
N ALA A 40 -2.92 4.05 -4.68
CA ALA A 40 -3.27 3.89 -3.28
C ALA A 40 -3.21 5.21 -2.52
N LEU A 41 -2.19 6.03 -2.75
CA LEU A 41 -2.07 7.35 -2.14
C LEU A 41 -3.29 8.22 -2.48
N ILE A 42 -3.60 8.38 -3.76
CA ILE A 42 -4.72 9.22 -4.23
C ILE A 42 -6.06 8.72 -3.70
N GLU A 43 -6.30 7.41 -3.73
CA GLU A 43 -7.56 6.84 -3.25
C GLU A 43 -7.68 6.89 -1.73
N CYS A 44 -6.60 6.70 -0.97
CA CYS A 44 -6.61 6.86 0.48
C CYS A 44 -6.94 8.31 0.88
N GLU A 45 -6.37 9.31 0.19
CA GLU A 45 -6.71 10.71 0.46
C GLU A 45 -8.19 11.01 0.25
N LYS A 46 -8.80 10.42 -0.79
CA LYS A 46 -10.24 10.54 -1.06
C LYS A 46 -11.10 9.83 -0.01
N ILE A 47 -10.75 8.58 0.33
CA ILE A 47 -11.53 7.74 1.26
C ILE A 47 -11.51 8.34 2.67
N PHE A 48 -10.35 8.79 3.13
CA PHE A 48 -10.17 9.24 4.51
C PHE A 48 -10.31 10.75 4.69
N GLY A 49 -10.28 11.53 3.60
CA GLY A 49 -10.32 12.99 3.68
C GLY A 49 -9.10 13.60 4.38
N LYS A 50 -7.95 12.91 4.32
CA LYS A 50 -6.69 13.29 4.97
C LYS A 50 -5.57 13.35 3.94
N GLU A 51 -4.57 14.20 4.17
CA GLU A 51 -3.34 14.21 3.37
C GLU A 51 -2.48 13.00 3.73
N PHE A 52 -1.98 12.29 2.71
CA PHE A 52 -1.09 11.14 2.89
C PHE A 52 0.33 11.45 2.41
N ILE A 53 1.30 10.79 3.03
CA ILE A 53 2.69 10.81 2.59
C ILE A 53 3.16 9.40 2.30
N ARG A 54 3.91 9.25 1.20
CA ARG A 54 4.73 8.06 0.95
C ARG A 54 5.94 8.10 1.88
N THR A 55 6.19 7.00 2.56
CA THR A 55 7.33 6.89 3.45
C THR A 55 8.60 6.52 2.68
N GLY A 56 9.76 6.62 3.34
CA GLY A 56 11.04 6.21 2.73
C GLY A 56 11.16 4.70 2.58
N LEU A 57 12.07 4.24 1.70
CA LEU A 57 12.37 2.81 1.48
C LEU A 57 12.79 2.03 2.75
N TYR A 58 13.23 2.74 3.78
CA TYR A 58 13.63 2.17 5.08
C TYR A 58 12.56 2.30 6.16
N GLU A 59 11.44 2.97 5.87
CA GLU A 59 10.32 3.10 6.81
C GLU A 59 9.46 1.83 6.86
N SER A 60 8.55 1.79 7.82
CA SER A 60 7.83 0.58 8.22
C SER A 60 6.55 0.29 7.45
N ILE A 61 6.05 1.24 6.68
CA ILE A 61 4.73 1.18 6.04
C ILE A 61 4.76 2.03 4.77
N ASP A 62 4.17 1.61 3.66
CA ASP A 62 4.31 2.35 2.39
C ASP A 62 3.72 3.77 2.46
N LEU A 63 2.53 3.92 3.06
CA LEU A 63 1.84 5.20 3.20
C LEU A 63 1.40 5.45 4.64
N LYS A 64 1.41 6.72 5.05
CA LYS A 64 0.80 7.18 6.31
C LYS A 64 0.07 8.50 6.11
N SER A 65 -1.03 8.71 6.83
CA SER A 65 -1.63 10.03 6.92
C SER A 65 -0.66 11.00 7.60
N LYS A 66 -0.74 12.28 7.27
CA LYS A 66 0.19 13.30 7.76
C LYS A 66 0.11 13.54 9.27
N ASP A 67 -1.05 13.28 9.86
CA ASP A 67 -1.29 13.27 11.31
C ASP A 67 -0.85 11.95 11.98
N ASP A 68 -0.32 11.01 11.20
CA ASP A 68 0.15 9.69 11.63
C ASP A 68 -0.95 8.81 12.27
N GLU A 69 -2.24 9.09 12.03
CA GLU A 69 -3.34 8.27 12.57
C GLU A 69 -3.62 7.01 11.74
N ILE A 70 -3.36 7.06 10.43
CA ILE A 70 -3.69 6.00 9.47
C ILE A 70 -2.44 5.50 8.76
N TRP A 71 -2.23 4.20 8.77
CA TRP A 71 -1.11 3.49 8.16
C TRP A 71 -1.62 2.54 7.09
N VAL A 72 -1.01 2.54 5.90
CA VAL A 72 -1.47 1.72 4.77
C VAL A 72 -0.28 1.04 4.08
N GLU A 73 -0.28 -0.29 4.08
CA GLU A 73 0.63 -1.11 3.27
C GLU A 73 0.02 -1.31 1.88
N VAL A 74 0.80 -1.13 0.83
CA VAL A 74 0.33 -1.28 -0.55
C VAL A 74 0.78 -2.62 -1.11
N LYS A 75 -0.16 -3.31 -1.76
CA LYS A 75 0.10 -4.57 -2.47
C LYS A 75 -0.47 -4.50 -3.87
N GLU A 76 0.41 -4.57 -4.86
CA GLU A 76 -0.01 -4.73 -6.25
C GLU A 76 -0.37 -6.20 -6.52
N ILE A 77 -1.55 -6.42 -7.13
CA ILE A 77 -1.99 -7.75 -7.59
C ILE A 77 -2.14 -7.83 -9.11
N GLY A 78 -1.70 -6.79 -9.84
CA GLY A 78 -1.73 -6.76 -11.30
C GLY A 78 -0.95 -7.93 -11.91
N GLY A 79 -1.67 -8.88 -12.51
CA GLY A 79 -1.08 -10.06 -13.18
C GLY A 79 -0.80 -11.27 -12.29
N LEU A 80 -1.13 -11.21 -11.00
CA LEU A 80 -1.02 -12.37 -10.11
C LEU A 80 -2.39 -13.04 -9.91
N ALA A 81 -2.39 -14.36 -9.78
CA ALA A 81 -3.62 -15.09 -9.43
C ALA A 81 -4.17 -14.59 -8.07
N PRO A 82 -5.51 -14.60 -7.88
CA PRO A 82 -6.09 -14.52 -6.54
C PRO A 82 -5.39 -15.52 -5.61
N GLY A 83 -5.05 -15.11 -4.37
CA GLY A 83 -4.25 -15.94 -3.47
C GLY A 83 -2.77 -15.54 -3.33
N SER A 84 -2.28 -14.61 -4.15
CA SER A 84 -0.85 -14.24 -4.23
C SER A 84 -0.38 -13.17 -3.26
N LEU A 85 -1.23 -12.70 -2.34
CA LEU A 85 -0.84 -11.73 -1.34
C LEU A 85 0.34 -12.28 -0.52
N THR A 86 1.44 -11.53 -0.49
CA THR A 86 2.61 -11.86 0.33
C THR A 86 2.84 -10.79 1.39
N LEU A 87 3.10 -11.25 2.61
CA LEU A 87 3.54 -10.42 3.72
C LEU A 87 4.74 -11.09 4.39
N SER A 88 5.86 -10.39 4.44
CA SER A 88 7.01 -10.83 5.23
C SER A 88 6.70 -10.71 6.73
N ARG A 89 7.39 -11.51 7.56
CA ARG A 89 7.30 -11.38 9.03
C ARG A 89 7.63 -9.97 9.53
N SER A 90 8.57 -9.29 8.88
CA SER A 90 8.93 -7.90 9.19
C SER A 90 7.75 -6.94 8.96
N GLN A 91 7.06 -7.07 7.82
CA GLN A 91 5.84 -6.31 7.53
C GLN A 91 4.75 -6.58 8.57
N ILE A 92 4.48 -7.85 8.90
CA ILE A 92 3.47 -8.21 9.91
C ILE A 92 3.79 -7.58 11.26
N MET A 93 5.05 -7.66 11.69
CA MET A 93 5.49 -7.07 12.96
C MET A 93 5.26 -5.56 12.98
N LYS A 94 5.55 -4.88 11.87
CA LYS A 94 5.35 -3.43 11.70
C LYS A 94 3.86 -3.05 11.74
N LEU A 95 3.01 -3.78 11.01
CA LEU A 95 1.56 -3.57 10.96
C LEU A 95 0.93 -3.77 12.34
N LEU A 96 1.30 -4.86 13.02
CA LEU A 96 0.84 -5.13 14.38
C LEU A 96 1.31 -4.07 15.37
N ASN A 97 2.53 -3.55 15.20
CA ASN A 97 3.05 -2.46 16.04
C ASN A 97 2.24 -1.17 15.85
N GLY A 98 1.84 -0.83 14.61
CA GLY A 98 0.92 0.28 14.34
C GLY A 98 -0.41 0.10 15.07
N ILE A 99 -1.03 -1.09 14.98
CA ILE A 99 -2.27 -1.40 15.70
C ILE A 99 -2.09 -1.22 17.22
N LYS A 100 -0.97 -1.69 17.78
CA LYS A 100 -0.67 -1.55 19.22
C LYS A 100 -0.46 -0.11 19.65
N GLN A 101 -0.01 0.77 18.75
CA GLN A 101 0.10 2.21 18.97
C GLN A 101 -1.24 2.95 18.81
N GLY A 102 -2.34 2.23 18.53
CA GLY A 102 -3.66 2.81 18.35
C GLY A 102 -3.89 3.40 16.95
N LYS A 103 -3.04 3.07 15.97
CA LYS A 103 -3.21 3.51 14.59
C LYS A 103 -4.31 2.72 13.90
N GLU A 104 -4.98 3.35 12.93
CA GLU A 104 -5.81 2.63 11.97
C GLU A 104 -4.89 2.05 10.89
N VAL A 105 -4.83 0.72 10.78
CA VAL A 105 -3.87 0.04 9.92
C VAL A 105 -4.60 -0.72 8.83
N PHE A 106 -4.24 -0.48 7.58
CA PHE A 106 -4.88 -1.07 6.41
C PHE A 106 -3.87 -1.73 5.47
N ILE A 107 -4.37 -2.66 4.64
CA ILE A 107 -3.72 -3.07 3.39
C ILE A 107 -4.54 -2.52 2.23
N ALA A 108 -3.91 -1.72 1.37
CA ALA A 108 -4.43 -1.34 0.06
C ALA A 108 -3.98 -2.37 -0.99
N VAL A 109 -4.90 -3.22 -1.42
CA VAL A 109 -4.69 -4.19 -2.50
C VAL A 109 -5.11 -3.56 -3.82
N VAL A 110 -4.14 -3.27 -4.67
CA VAL A 110 -4.31 -2.45 -5.87
C VAL A 110 -4.21 -3.30 -7.14
N SER A 111 -5.19 -3.14 -8.01
CA SER A 111 -5.16 -3.61 -9.39
C SER A 111 -5.28 -2.43 -10.37
N LEU A 112 -5.17 -2.72 -11.67
CA LEU A 112 -5.33 -1.71 -12.73
C LEU A 112 -6.67 -0.97 -12.61
N SER A 113 -7.77 -1.68 -12.39
CA SER A 113 -9.11 -1.10 -12.36
C SER A 113 -9.53 -0.63 -10.97
N LYS A 114 -9.09 -1.28 -9.88
CA LYS A 114 -9.63 -1.03 -8.53
C LYS A 114 -8.59 -1.04 -7.42
N MET A 115 -9.00 -0.57 -6.25
CA MET A 115 -8.29 -0.74 -4.98
C MET A 115 -9.27 -1.31 -3.97
N ILE A 116 -8.86 -2.38 -3.27
CA ILE A 116 -9.56 -2.93 -2.11
C ILE A 116 -8.79 -2.50 -0.89
N LEU A 117 -9.50 -2.00 0.13
CA LEU A 117 -8.89 -1.56 1.38
C LEU A 117 -9.35 -2.50 2.51
N ILE A 118 -8.40 -3.16 3.16
CA ILE A 118 -8.68 -4.16 4.20
C ILE A 118 -8.22 -3.58 5.54
N ASP A 119 -9.13 -3.44 6.50
CA ASP A 119 -8.82 -3.02 7.87
C ASP A 119 -8.15 -4.15 8.65
N LEU A 120 -6.86 -4.00 8.96
CA LEU A 120 -6.10 -5.02 9.67
C LEU A 120 -6.38 -5.09 11.18
N ARG A 121 -7.11 -4.12 11.74
CA ARG A 121 -7.55 -4.20 13.14
C ARG A 121 -8.47 -5.41 13.36
N GLU A 122 -9.28 -5.74 12.36
CA GLU A 122 -10.14 -6.93 12.35
C GLU A 122 -9.34 -8.25 12.29
N TYR A 123 -8.08 -8.18 11.85
CA TYR A 123 -7.17 -9.31 11.68
C TYR A 123 -6.12 -9.40 12.79
N ARG A 124 -6.22 -8.60 13.86
CA ARG A 124 -5.19 -8.49 14.91
C ARG A 124 -4.74 -9.85 15.45
N LYS A 125 -5.68 -10.75 15.76
CA LYS A 125 -5.36 -12.08 16.28
C LYS A 125 -4.55 -12.91 15.26
N TYR A 126 -4.92 -12.86 13.98
CA TYR A 126 -4.20 -13.54 12.91
C TYR A 126 -2.78 -12.98 12.73
N LEU A 127 -2.60 -11.66 12.86
CA LEU A 127 -1.28 -11.03 12.85
C LEU A 127 -0.41 -11.48 14.03
N GLU A 128 -1.00 -11.56 15.24
CA GLU A 128 -0.30 -12.04 16.44
C GLU A 128 0.12 -13.52 16.30
N ASP A 129 -0.75 -14.37 15.78
CA ASP A 129 -0.46 -15.79 15.57
C ASP A 129 0.57 -16.01 14.45
N ALA A 130 0.53 -15.20 13.38
CA ALA A 130 1.51 -15.26 12.29
C ALA A 130 2.96 -14.94 12.71
N LEU A 131 3.15 -14.24 13.82
CA LEU A 131 4.48 -13.98 14.38
C LEU A 131 5.00 -15.12 15.27
N LYS A 132 4.11 -15.97 15.80
CA LYS A 132 4.48 -17.09 16.70
C LYS A 132 4.95 -18.30 15.91
N GLU A 133 4.20 -18.67 14.87
CA GLU A 133 4.40 -19.94 14.16
C GLU A 133 4.02 -19.83 12.67
N GLU A 134 4.53 -20.77 11.88
CA GLU A 134 4.30 -20.82 10.43
C GLU A 134 2.83 -21.08 10.08
N GLU A 135 2.14 -21.93 10.84
CA GLU A 135 0.70 -22.18 10.65
C GLU A 135 -0.14 -20.90 10.80
N GLY A 136 0.25 -20.02 11.73
CA GLY A 136 -0.37 -18.71 11.91
C GLY A 136 -0.21 -17.82 10.68
N MET A 137 0.97 -17.84 10.05
CA MET A 137 1.24 -17.11 8.81
C MET A 137 0.32 -17.59 7.69
N ILE A 138 0.21 -18.91 7.51
CA ILE A 138 -0.66 -19.51 6.50
C ILE A 138 -2.11 -19.09 6.75
N LYS A 139 -2.60 -19.19 7.99
CA LYS A 139 -3.97 -18.78 8.35
C LYS A 139 -4.24 -17.30 8.05
N LEU A 140 -3.30 -16.41 8.36
CA LEU A 140 -3.42 -14.99 8.04
C LEU A 140 -3.56 -14.78 6.52
N LEU A 141 -2.65 -15.35 5.73
CA LEU A 141 -2.64 -15.18 4.28
C LEU A 141 -3.91 -15.75 3.64
N VAL A 142 -4.38 -16.92 4.08
CA VAL A 142 -5.66 -17.49 3.62
C VAL A 142 -6.81 -16.53 3.91
N LYS A 143 -6.90 -15.99 5.14
CA LYS A 143 -8.00 -15.08 5.52
C LYS A 143 -7.99 -13.75 4.77
N LEU A 144 -6.80 -13.21 4.50
CA LEU A 144 -6.68 -12.00 3.68
C LEU A 144 -7.05 -12.26 2.22
N ASN A 145 -6.60 -13.39 1.65
CA ASN A 145 -6.95 -13.76 0.28
C ASN A 145 -8.45 -14.05 0.12
N GLU A 146 -9.08 -14.75 1.07
CA GLU A 146 -10.55 -14.94 1.08
C GLU A 146 -11.30 -13.60 1.09
N HIS A 147 -10.81 -12.59 1.81
CA HIS A 147 -11.41 -11.25 1.79
C HIS A 147 -11.26 -10.61 0.42
N ILE A 148 -10.06 -10.62 -0.14
CA ILE A 148 -9.78 -10.05 -1.47
C ILE A 148 -10.69 -10.70 -2.51
N GLU A 149 -10.77 -12.03 -2.54
CA GLU A 149 -11.62 -12.77 -3.49
C GLU A 149 -13.10 -12.39 -3.38
N LYS A 150 -13.64 -12.26 -2.17
CA LYS A 150 -15.03 -11.83 -1.97
C LYS A 150 -15.28 -10.42 -2.48
N GLU A 151 -14.38 -9.49 -2.20
CA GLU A 151 -14.49 -8.11 -2.72
C GLU A 151 -14.30 -8.06 -4.24
N LEU A 152 -13.49 -8.96 -4.81
CA LEU A 152 -13.37 -9.09 -6.26
C LEU A 152 -14.67 -9.59 -6.91
N LEU A 153 -15.33 -10.61 -6.33
CA LEU A 153 -16.54 -11.24 -6.86
C LEU A 153 -17.78 -10.35 -6.80
N LYS A 154 -17.95 -9.54 -5.74
CA LYS A 154 -19.05 -8.57 -5.63
C LYS A 154 -19.10 -7.56 -6.79
N ILE A 155 -18.00 -7.44 -7.53
CA ILE A 155 -17.81 -6.45 -8.59
C ILE A 155 -18.15 -7.04 -9.95
N ASP A 156 -18.10 -8.37 -10.13
CA ASP A 156 -18.47 -9.01 -11.40
C ASP A 156 -20.01 -9.16 -11.57
N GLU A 157 -20.79 -8.88 -10.51
CA GLU A 157 -22.26 -8.94 -10.50
C GLU A 157 -22.95 -7.57 -10.74
N GLY A 158 -22.20 -6.49 -11.02
CA GLY A 158 -22.71 -5.14 -11.26
C GLY A 158 -22.22 -4.52 -12.57
#